data_AF-T1EN00-F1
#
_entry.id   AF-T1EN00-F1
#
_cell.length_a   1.000
_cell.length_b   1.000
_cell.length_c   1.000
_cell.angle_alpha   90.00
_cell.angle_beta   90.00
_cell.angle_gamma   90.00
#
_symmetry.space_group_name_H-M   'P 1'
#
loop_
_entity.id
_entity.type
_entity.pdbx_description
1 polymer ?
#
loop_
_entity_poly.entity_id
_entity_poly.type
_entity_poly.pdbx_seq_one_letter_code
_entity_poly.pdbx_strand_id
1 'polypeptide(L)'
;MLRCMENDWWTKKARKLQRLADTKNMQKFYNSLKSVYEPAQHSVHPIKSKDGLAVIRGFEGIVSRWAEHFGDLLNCVNPVNLIFIKKFLPKLPAVAELDNPPVFDEVIWVLRSALNFASDGEVVREVGREFQRKGPEKAKADLAKECLTRVASAREQDMEIYEKRKGHEQLDEQQS
;
A
#
# COMPACT_ATOMS: atom_id res chain seq x y z
N MET A 1 -0.55 -29.50 14.17
CA MET A 1 0.28 -30.07 13.08
C MET A 1 0.25 -29.20 11.83
N LEU A 2 -0.93 -28.83 11.29
CA LEU A 2 -1.08 -27.89 10.16
C LEU A 2 -0.28 -26.58 10.30
N ARG A 3 -0.39 -25.90 11.44
CA ARG A 3 0.36 -24.67 11.72
C ARG A 3 1.89 -24.84 11.62
N CYS A 4 2.41 -25.99 12.02
CA CYS A 4 3.85 -26.26 11.95
C CYS A 4 4.31 -26.46 10.49
N MET A 5 3.50 -27.18 9.70
CA MET A 5 3.78 -27.41 8.27
C MET A 5 3.73 -26.10 7.46
N GLU A 6 2.76 -25.23 7.76
CA GLU A 6 2.70 -23.89 7.16
C GLU A 6 3.90 -23.02 7.56
N ASN A 7 4.27 -23.02 8.84
CA ASN A 7 5.39 -22.23 9.33
C ASN A 7 6.74 -22.71 8.75
N ASP A 8 6.90 -24.02 8.56
CA ASP A 8 8.05 -24.62 7.87
C ASP A 8 8.14 -24.17 6.41
N TRP A 9 7.00 -24.11 5.72
CA TRP A 9 6.93 -23.60 4.36
C TRP A 9 7.36 -22.13 4.29
N TRP A 10 6.80 -21.27 5.16
CA TRP A 10 7.18 -19.85 5.24
C TRP A 10 8.65 -19.65 5.56
N THR A 11 9.19 -20.43 6.50
CA THR A 11 10.60 -20.36 6.90
C THR A 11 11.53 -20.74 5.75
N LYS A 12 11.21 -21.83 5.02
CA LYS A 12 11.98 -22.25 3.84
C LYS A 12 11.90 -21.21 2.72
N LYS A 13 10.73 -20.62 2.50
CA LYS A 13 10.51 -19.58 1.48
C LYS A 13 11.29 -18.31 1.80
N ALA A 14 11.24 -17.82 3.04
CA ALA A 14 11.97 -16.64 3.49
C ALA A 14 13.50 -16.82 3.35
N ARG A 15 14.03 -17.98 3.76
CA ARG A 15 15.46 -18.29 3.59
C ARG A 15 15.90 -18.27 2.13
N LYS A 16 15.04 -18.73 1.22
CA LYS A 16 15.32 -18.69 -0.23
C LYS A 16 15.32 -17.26 -0.76
N LEU A 17 14.36 -16.43 -0.37
CA LEU A 17 14.31 -15.01 -0.75
C LEU A 17 15.53 -14.25 -0.23
N GLN A 18 15.93 -14.47 1.03
CA GLN A 18 17.11 -13.83 1.61
C GLN A 18 18.38 -14.17 0.82
N ARG A 19 18.63 -15.46 0.55
CA ARG A 19 19.79 -15.89 -0.25
C ARG A 19 19.81 -15.27 -1.65
N LEU A 20 18.65 -15.10 -2.28
CA LEU A 20 18.54 -14.48 -3.60
C LEU A 20 18.85 -12.98 -3.57
N ALA A 21 18.47 -12.30 -2.48
CA ALA A 21 18.85 -10.90 -2.24
C ALA A 21 20.36 -10.77 -1.99
N ASP A 22 20.93 -11.63 -1.14
CA ASP A 22 22.36 -11.60 -0.79
C ASP A 22 23.26 -11.89 -2.02
N THR A 23 22.80 -12.76 -2.92
CA THR A 23 23.49 -13.08 -4.18
C THR A 23 23.18 -12.10 -5.33
N LYS A 24 22.48 -10.99 -5.04
CA LYS A 24 22.02 -9.98 -6.00
C LYS A 24 21.28 -10.55 -7.22
N ASN A 25 20.67 -11.72 -7.08
CA ASN A 25 19.90 -12.35 -8.16
C ASN A 25 18.48 -11.78 -8.19
N MET A 26 18.38 -10.50 -8.58
CA MET A 26 17.14 -9.71 -8.50
C MET A 26 16.01 -10.31 -9.35
N GLN A 27 16.33 -10.96 -10.48
CA GLN A 27 15.34 -11.62 -11.33
C GLN A 27 14.67 -12.81 -10.61
N LYS A 28 15.47 -13.69 -10.00
CA LYS A 28 14.93 -14.83 -9.23
C LYS A 28 14.28 -14.38 -7.92
N PHE A 29 14.80 -13.32 -7.30
CA PHE A 29 14.20 -12.70 -6.13
C PHE A 29 12.79 -12.19 -6.46
N TYR A 30 12.64 -11.40 -7.53
CA TYR A 30 11.37 -10.88 -7.99
C TYR A 30 10.38 -11.99 -8.36
N ASN A 31 10.81 -12.99 -9.13
CA ASN A 31 9.96 -14.13 -9.47
C ASN A 31 9.52 -14.94 -8.24
N SER A 32 10.41 -15.08 -7.25
CA SER A 32 10.08 -15.75 -5.98
C SER A 32 9.11 -14.93 -5.13
N LEU A 33 9.25 -13.60 -5.12
CA LEU A 33 8.33 -12.67 -4.44
C LEU A 33 6.95 -12.69 -5.12
N LYS A 34 6.93 -12.61 -6.44
CA LYS A 34 5.73 -12.68 -7.27
C LYS A 34 4.93 -13.95 -6.95
N SER A 35 5.59 -15.11 -6.77
CA SER A 35 4.92 -16.36 -6.38
C SER A 35 4.28 -16.38 -4.98
N VAL A 36 4.55 -15.40 -4.11
CA VAL A 36 3.99 -15.29 -2.75
C VAL A 36 2.80 -14.33 -2.72
N TYR A 37 2.88 -13.25 -3.51
CA TYR A 37 1.91 -12.16 -3.47
C TYR A 37 0.95 -12.13 -4.66
N GLU A 38 1.32 -12.75 -5.79
CA GLU A 38 0.44 -12.79 -6.95
C GLU A 38 -0.64 -13.86 -6.72
N PRO A 39 -1.93 -13.48 -6.75
CA PRO A 39 -3.01 -14.45 -6.78
C PRO A 39 -2.82 -15.40 -7.96
N ALA A 40 -3.12 -16.68 -7.75
CA ALA A 40 -3.28 -17.62 -8.85
C ALA A 40 -4.45 -17.13 -9.72
N GLN A 41 -4.09 -16.48 -10.82
CA GLN A 41 -4.96 -15.87 -11.83
C GLN A 41 -5.67 -14.60 -11.39
N HIS A 42 -5.52 -13.56 -12.21
CA HIS A 42 -6.41 -12.40 -12.20
C HIS A 42 -7.84 -12.93 -12.31
N SER A 43 -8.69 -12.66 -11.32
CA SER A 43 -10.12 -12.78 -11.50
C SER A 43 -10.51 -11.73 -12.53
N VAL A 44 -10.40 -12.10 -13.80
CA VAL A 44 -10.82 -11.24 -14.90
C VAL A 44 -12.33 -11.17 -14.80
N HIS A 45 -12.84 -10.13 -14.12
CA HIS A 45 -14.25 -9.92 -13.92
C HIS A 45 -14.89 -9.67 -15.28
N PRO A 46 -15.77 -10.57 -15.76
CA PRO A 46 -16.38 -10.39 -17.07
C PRO A 46 -17.25 -9.14 -17.08
N ILE A 47 -17.07 -8.30 -18.08
CA ILE A 47 -17.86 -7.07 -18.26
C ILE A 47 -18.77 -7.22 -19.48
N LYS A 48 -19.89 -6.50 -19.49
CA LYS A 48 -20.77 -6.50 -20.66
C LYS A 48 -20.22 -5.57 -21.75
N SER A 49 -20.46 -5.95 -23.00
CA SER A 49 -20.31 -5.06 -24.15
C SER A 49 -21.23 -3.84 -24.00
N LYS A 50 -20.96 -2.77 -24.76
CA LYS A 50 -21.76 -1.53 -24.76
C LYS A 50 -23.24 -1.79 -25.02
N ASP A 51 -23.56 -2.67 -25.96
CA ASP A 51 -24.94 -3.04 -26.31
C ASP A 51 -25.58 -4.00 -25.28
N GLY A 52 -24.82 -4.45 -24.27
CA GLY A 52 -25.28 -5.38 -23.23
C GLY A 52 -25.44 -6.84 -23.68
N LEU A 53 -25.30 -7.13 -24.98
CA LEU A 53 -25.57 -8.44 -25.56
C LEU A 53 -24.45 -9.47 -25.32
N ALA A 54 -23.20 -9.04 -25.35
CA ALA A 54 -22.04 -9.92 -25.19
C ALA A 54 -21.34 -9.70 -23.84
N VAL A 55 -20.72 -10.76 -23.31
CA VAL A 55 -19.90 -10.73 -22.09
C VAL A 55 -18.43 -10.89 -22.45
N ILE A 56 -17.63 -9.87 -22.18
CA ILE A 56 -16.20 -9.79 -22.44
C ILE A 56 -15.44 -10.40 -21.26
N ARG A 57 -14.64 -11.43 -21.53
CA ARG A 57 -13.86 -12.19 -20.52
C ARG A 57 -12.35 -12.07 -20.69
N GLY A 58 -11.88 -11.54 -21.81
CA GLY A 58 -10.45 -11.37 -22.10
C GLY A 58 -9.93 -10.05 -21.54
N PHE A 59 -8.69 -10.05 -21.03
CA PHE A 59 -8.04 -8.85 -20.50
C PHE A 59 -7.99 -7.71 -21.51
N GLU A 60 -7.57 -8.02 -22.75
CA GLU A 60 -7.53 -7.03 -23.84
C GLU A 60 -8.90 -6.40 -24.08
N GLY A 61 -9.94 -7.23 -24.27
CA GLY A 61 -11.30 -6.73 -24.48
C GLY A 61 -11.81 -5.92 -23.29
N ILE A 62 -11.41 -6.26 -22.06
CA ILE A 62 -11.78 -5.49 -20.86
C ILE A 62 -11.14 -4.11 -20.88
N VAL A 63 -9.85 -4.02 -21.20
CA VAL A 63 -9.15 -2.75 -21.31
C VAL A 63 -9.76 -1.89 -22.43
N SER A 64 -10.07 -2.48 -23.59
CA SER A 64 -10.72 -1.76 -24.69
C SER A 64 -12.09 -1.21 -24.30
N ARG A 65 -12.91 -1.99 -23.60
CA ARG A 65 -14.24 -1.54 -23.15
C ARG A 65 -14.15 -0.44 -22.09
N TRP A 66 -13.14 -0.48 -21.21
CA TRP A 66 -12.88 0.61 -20.27
C TRP A 66 -12.50 1.90 -21.02
N ALA A 67 -11.61 1.81 -22.02
CA ALA A 67 -11.23 2.96 -22.83
C ALA A 67 -12.44 3.57 -23.56
N GLU A 68 -13.31 2.72 -24.12
CA GLU A 68 -14.56 3.17 -24.75
C GLU A 68 -15.50 3.86 -23.75
N HIS A 69 -15.75 3.24 -22.59
CA HIS A 69 -16.66 3.80 -21.57
C HIS A 69 -16.19 5.16 -21.06
N PHE A 70 -14.91 5.30 -20.73
CA PHE A 70 -14.36 6.57 -20.26
C PHE A 70 -14.25 7.61 -21.38
N GLY A 71 -14.01 7.16 -22.61
CA GLY A 71 -14.06 8.00 -23.80
C GLY A 71 -15.42 8.68 -23.93
N ASP A 72 -16.50 7.90 -23.84
CA ASP A 72 -17.87 8.42 -23.85
C ASP A 72 -18.12 9.36 -22.66
N LEU A 73 -17.77 8.94 -21.44
CA LEU A 73 -18.06 9.70 -20.22
C LEU A 73 -17.37 11.07 -20.16
N LEU A 74 -16.06 11.10 -20.50
CA LEU A 74 -15.23 12.30 -20.33
C LEU A 74 -15.29 13.22 -21.55
N ASN A 75 -15.55 12.69 -22.74
CA ASN A 75 -15.64 13.47 -23.97
C ASN A 75 -17.08 13.74 -24.41
N CYS A 76 -18.06 13.60 -23.50
CA CYS A 76 -19.42 14.07 -23.76
C CYS A 76 -19.39 15.56 -24.10
N VAL A 77 -19.77 15.89 -25.34
CA VAL A 77 -20.07 17.27 -25.72
C VAL A 77 -21.24 17.71 -24.85
N ASN A 78 -21.01 18.67 -23.95
CA ASN A 78 -22.04 19.17 -23.06
C ASN A 78 -23.23 19.66 -23.93
N PRO A 79 -24.40 18.99 -23.90
CA PRO A 79 -25.53 19.34 -24.76
C PRO A 79 -26.19 20.65 -24.31
N VAL A 80 -25.74 21.23 -23.20
CA VAL A 80 -26.27 22.46 -22.65
C VAL A 80 -25.90 23.63 -23.57
N ASN A 81 -26.82 23.90 -24.49
CA ASN A 81 -26.81 25.09 -25.31
C ASN A 81 -27.00 26.33 -24.42
N LEU A 82 -26.10 27.31 -24.53
CA LEU A 82 -26.20 28.59 -23.81
C LEU A 82 -27.56 29.30 -24.01
N ILE A 83 -28.21 29.07 -25.15
CA ILE A 83 -29.56 29.57 -25.44
C ILE A 83 -30.60 28.89 -24.53
N PHE A 84 -30.45 27.58 -24.28
CA PHE A 84 -31.32 26.84 -23.37
C PHE A 84 -31.16 27.33 -21.93
N ILE A 85 -29.93 27.49 -21.44
CA ILE A 85 -29.66 28.05 -20.10
C ILE A 85 -30.33 29.43 -19.95
N LYS A 86 -30.08 30.35 -20.90
CA LYS A 86 -30.58 31.72 -20.82
C LYS A 86 -32.11 31.82 -20.90
N LYS A 87 -32.76 30.91 -21.62
CA LYS A 87 -34.21 30.95 -21.86
C LYS A 87 -35.02 30.21 -20.81
N PHE A 88 -34.51 29.10 -20.28
CA PHE A 88 -35.29 28.18 -19.43
C PHE A 88 -34.94 28.24 -17.95
N LEU A 89 -33.78 28.80 -17.56
CA LEU A 89 -33.50 28.99 -16.13
C LEU A 89 -34.29 30.19 -15.59
N PRO A 90 -35.11 30.00 -14.54
CA PRO A 90 -35.74 31.12 -13.86
C PRO A 90 -34.68 31.99 -13.23
N LYS A 91 -34.82 33.32 -13.38
CA LYS A 91 -33.94 34.28 -12.70
C LYS A 91 -34.27 34.25 -11.21
N LEU A 92 -33.37 33.69 -10.42
CA LEU A 92 -33.47 33.75 -8.95
C LEU A 92 -33.22 35.19 -8.49
N PRO A 93 -33.86 35.64 -7.40
CA PRO A 93 -33.59 36.95 -6.82
C PRO A 93 -32.11 37.05 -6.42
N ALA A 94 -31.52 38.22 -6.58
CA ALA A 94 -30.16 38.47 -6.15
C ALA A 94 -30.09 38.35 -4.62
N VAL A 95 -29.27 37.42 -4.13
CA VAL A 95 -29.02 37.24 -2.71
C VAL A 95 -27.75 38.02 -2.38
N ALA A 96 -27.92 39.29 -1.98
CA ALA A 96 -26.81 40.20 -1.70
C ALA A 96 -25.86 39.69 -0.60
N GLU A 97 -26.31 38.75 0.24
CA GLU A 97 -25.49 38.10 1.26
C GLU A 97 -24.33 37.28 0.67
N LEU A 98 -24.46 36.75 -0.56
CA LEU A 98 -23.38 36.03 -1.24
C LEU A 98 -22.26 36.93 -1.76
N ASP A 99 -22.50 38.24 -1.89
CA ASP A 99 -21.46 39.20 -2.27
C ASP A 99 -20.55 39.57 -1.08
N ASN A 100 -20.95 39.21 0.14
CA ASN A 100 -20.14 39.42 1.33
C ASN A 100 -18.96 38.43 1.36
N PRO A 101 -17.80 38.83 1.89
CA PRO A 101 -16.72 37.90 2.13
C PRO A 101 -17.17 36.83 3.13
N PRO A 102 -16.79 35.55 2.92
CA PRO A 102 -17.17 34.47 3.81
C PRO A 102 -16.60 34.69 5.21
N VAL A 103 -17.37 34.30 6.23
CA VAL A 103 -16.93 34.43 7.62
C VAL A 103 -15.92 33.33 7.94
N PHE A 104 -14.96 33.60 8.82
CA PHE A 104 -13.90 32.65 9.17
C PHE A 104 -14.43 31.26 9.58
N ASP A 105 -15.51 31.22 10.36
CA ASP A 105 -16.11 29.95 10.79
C ASP A 105 -16.73 29.15 9.64
N GLU A 106 -17.32 29.82 8.64
CA GLU A 106 -17.84 29.16 7.43
C GLU A 106 -16.71 28.54 6.63
N VAL A 107 -15.57 29.25 6.48
CA VAL A 107 -14.39 28.74 5.80
C VAL A 107 -13.84 27.51 6.53
N ILE A 108 -13.74 27.55 7.86
CA ILE A 108 -13.30 26.41 8.68
C ILE A 108 -14.26 25.22 8.54
N TRP A 109 -15.58 25.47 8.54
CA TRP A 109 -16.58 24.43 8.37
C TRP A 109 -16.51 23.77 6.99
N VAL A 110 -16.39 24.57 5.92
CA VAL A 110 -16.25 24.07 4.54
C VAL A 110 -14.99 23.23 4.39
N LEU A 111 -13.85 23.68 4.93
CA LEU A 111 -12.60 22.92 4.88
C LEU A 111 -12.70 21.58 5.61
N ARG A 112 -13.33 21.55 6.79
CA ARG A 112 -13.58 20.30 7.53
C ARG A 112 -14.51 19.37 6.77
N SER A 113 -15.60 19.89 6.19
CA SER A 113 -16.55 19.11 5.40
C SER A 113 -15.91 18.53 4.13
N ALA A 114 -15.06 19.30 3.45
CA ALA A 114 -14.32 18.84 2.28
C ALA A 114 -13.31 17.74 2.63
N LEU A 115 -12.63 17.86 3.78
CA LEU A 115 -11.71 16.84 4.27
C LEU A 115 -12.43 15.55 4.67
N ASN A 116 -13.62 15.68 5.27
CA ASN A 116 -14.48 14.54 5.58
C ASN A 116 -14.96 13.85 4.29
N PHE A 117 -15.38 14.61 3.26
CA PHE A 117 -15.77 14.04 1.96
C PHE A 117 -14.61 13.29 1.27
N ALA A 118 -13.39 13.86 1.33
CA ALA A 118 -12.19 13.20 0.81
C ALA A 118 -11.84 11.92 1.59
N SER A 119 -12.21 11.84 2.87
CA SER A 119 -12.03 10.68 3.73
C SER A 119 -13.16 9.65 3.57
N ASP A 120 -14.39 10.08 3.29
CA ASP A 120 -15.56 9.22 3.03
C ASP A 120 -15.51 8.57 1.63
N GLY A 121 -14.75 9.14 0.69
CA GLY A 121 -14.32 8.47 -0.54
C GLY A 121 -13.48 7.20 -0.30
N GLU A 122 -13.10 6.93 0.94
CA GLU A 122 -12.38 5.73 1.38
C GLU A 122 -13.28 4.66 2.01
N VAL A 123 -14.61 4.83 2.06
CA VAL A 123 -15.51 3.80 2.63
C VAL A 123 -15.67 2.57 1.71
N VAL A 124 -15.24 2.64 0.45
CA VAL A 124 -15.10 1.43 -0.42
C VAL A 124 -13.79 0.67 -0.15
N ARG A 125 -12.89 1.18 0.71
CA ARG A 125 -11.59 0.55 0.98
C ARG A 125 -11.42 -0.03 2.39
N GLU A 126 -12.36 0.19 3.31
CA GLU A 126 -12.21 -0.26 4.69
C GLU A 126 -12.33 -1.79 4.83
N VAL A 127 -13.18 -2.43 4.03
CA VAL A 127 -13.30 -3.92 4.01
C VAL A 127 -12.01 -4.59 3.52
N GLY A 128 -11.17 -3.89 2.75
CA GLY A 128 -9.87 -4.38 2.29
C GLY A 128 -8.73 -4.22 3.29
N ARG A 129 -8.85 -3.32 4.28
CA ARG A 129 -7.79 -3.04 5.26
C ARG A 129 -7.97 -3.77 6.59
N GLU A 130 -9.21 -4.10 6.97
CA GLU A 130 -9.44 -4.87 8.19
C GLU A 130 -8.87 -6.30 8.08
N PHE A 131 -8.82 -6.85 6.87
CA PHE A 131 -8.19 -8.15 6.59
C PHE A 131 -6.65 -8.14 6.72
N GLN A 132 -6.00 -6.96 6.77
CA GLN A 132 -4.54 -6.84 6.91
C GLN A 132 -4.06 -6.41 8.31
N ARG A 133 -4.94 -5.90 9.18
CA ARG A 133 -4.54 -5.42 10.52
C ARG A 133 -4.55 -6.47 11.63
N LYS A 134 -4.95 -7.72 11.34
CA LYS A 134 -4.76 -8.84 12.27
C LYS A 134 -3.60 -9.74 11.83
N GLY A 135 -2.39 -9.17 11.78
CA GLY A 135 -1.12 -9.88 11.63
C GLY A 135 -0.16 -9.54 12.79
N PRO A 136 0.82 -10.40 13.11
CA PRO A 136 1.55 -10.40 14.39
C PRO A 136 2.66 -9.34 14.40
N GLU A 137 2.28 -8.06 14.38
CA GLU A 137 3.25 -6.95 14.31
C GLU A 137 3.97 -6.74 15.64
N LYS A 138 3.26 -6.94 16.77
CA LYS A 138 3.82 -6.82 18.12
C LYS A 138 4.89 -7.90 18.40
N ALA A 139 4.62 -9.15 18.04
CA ALA A 139 5.57 -10.26 18.21
C ALA A 139 6.83 -10.12 17.32
N LYS A 140 6.71 -9.52 16.13
CA LYS A 140 7.86 -9.22 15.26
C LYS A 140 8.72 -8.08 15.83
N ALA A 141 8.11 -7.06 16.42
CA ALA A 141 8.83 -5.98 17.10
C ALA A 141 9.56 -6.49 18.35
N ASP A 142 8.95 -7.39 19.12
CA ASP A 142 9.57 -7.98 20.31
C ASP A 142 10.74 -8.91 19.94
N LEU A 143 10.60 -9.71 18.87
CA LEU A 143 11.69 -10.54 18.34
C LEU A 143 12.85 -9.71 17.78
N ALA A 144 12.55 -8.58 17.12
CA ALA A 144 13.59 -7.66 16.63
C ALA A 144 14.37 -7.01 17.76
N LYS A 145 13.70 -6.65 18.86
CA LYS A 145 14.35 -6.13 20.08
C LYS A 145 15.24 -7.18 20.73
N GLU A 146 14.78 -8.43 20.86
CA GLU A 146 15.58 -9.52 21.43
C GLU A 146 16.85 -9.81 20.60
N CYS A 147 16.74 -9.83 19.27
CA CYS A 147 17.88 -9.99 18.38
C CYS A 147 18.91 -8.86 18.52
N LEU A 148 18.47 -7.61 18.63
CA LEU A 148 19.38 -6.46 18.80
C LEU A 148 20.12 -6.53 20.13
N THR A 149 19.45 -6.92 21.22
CA THR A 149 20.08 -7.08 22.53
C THR A 149 21.14 -8.19 22.53
N ARG A 150 20.87 -9.33 21.87
CA ARG A 150 21.86 -10.42 21.76
C ARG A 150 23.08 -10.06 20.93
N VAL A 151 22.91 -9.24 19.89
CA VAL A 151 24.04 -8.75 19.07
C VAL A 151 24.89 -7.75 19.84
N ALA A 152 24.28 -6.90 20.68
CA ALA A 152 25.01 -5.99 21.55
C ALA A 152 25.84 -6.75 22.61
N SER A 153 25.24 -7.74 23.28
CA SER A 153 25.95 -8.54 24.28
C SER A 153 27.10 -9.36 23.69
N ALA A 154 26.94 -9.88 22.47
CA ALA A 154 28.01 -10.62 21.78
C ALA A 154 29.20 -9.69 21.44
N ARG A 155 28.94 -8.44 21.04
CA ARG A 155 29.99 -7.45 20.77
C ARG A 155 30.75 -7.03 22.03
N GLU A 156 30.06 -6.91 23.17
CA GLU A 156 30.71 -6.62 24.46
C GLU A 156 31.62 -7.78 24.89
N GLN A 157 31.17 -9.04 24.71
CA GLN A 157 31.99 -10.22 25.00
C GLN A 157 33.22 -10.31 24.09
N ASP A 158 33.07 -10.04 22.79
CA ASP A 158 34.21 -10.03 21.86
C ASP A 158 35.25 -8.95 22.21
N MET A 159 34.80 -7.78 22.68
CA MET A 159 35.69 -6.71 23.17
C MET A 159 36.39 -7.09 24.48
N GLU A 160 35.71 -7.76 25.41
CA GLU A 160 36.32 -8.25 26.64
C GLU A 160 37.36 -9.35 26.37
N ILE A 161 37.10 -10.21 25.38
CA ILE A 161 38.05 -11.23 24.91
C ILE A 161 39.27 -10.57 24.22
N TYR A 162 39.08 -9.47 23.52
CA TYR A 162 40.17 -8.71 22.91
C TYR A 162 41.08 -8.07 23.98
N GLU A 163 40.51 -7.39 24.98
CA GLU A 163 41.30 -6.75 26.04
C GLU A 163 42.00 -7.78 26.95
N LYS A 164 41.38 -8.94 27.24
CA LYS A 164 42.03 -10.03 27.99
C LYS A 164 43.23 -10.63 27.25
N ARG A 165 43.16 -10.75 25.91
CA ARG A 165 44.30 -11.23 25.10
C ARG A 165 45.44 -10.22 25.06
N LYS A 166 45.12 -8.93 24.89
CA LYS A 166 46.11 -7.85 24.90
C LYS A 166 46.84 -7.73 26.25
N GLY A 167 46.13 -7.95 27.36
CA GLY A 167 46.73 -7.96 28.70
C GLY A 167 47.67 -9.14 28.95
N HIS A 168 47.40 -10.32 28.36
CA HIS A 168 48.28 -11.49 28.46
C HIS A 168 49.57 -11.32 27.64
N GLU A 169 49.48 -10.76 26.42
CA GLU A 169 50.66 -10.44 25.59
C GLU A 169 51.61 -9.44 26.27
N GLN A 170 51.08 -8.48 27.04
CA GLN A 170 51.92 -7.50 27.76
C GLN A 170 52.62 -8.06 29.00
N LEU A 171 52.13 -9.17 29.58
CA LEU A 171 52.77 -9.82 30.73
C LEU A 171 53.90 -10.75 30.30
N ASP A 172 53.77 -11.39 29.13
CA ASP A 172 54.81 -12.26 28.56
C ASP A 172 56.03 -11.45 28.07
N GLU A 173 55.86 -10.19 27.65
CA GLU A 173 56.97 -9.29 27.27
C GLU A 173 57.75 -8.70 28.46
N GLN A 174 57.21 -8.74 29.68
CA GLN A 174 57.91 -8.26 30.89
C GLN A 174 58.66 -9.36 31.66
N GLN A 175 58.57 -10.61 31.23
CA GLN A 175 59.24 -11.76 31.87
C GLN A 175 60.28 -12.46 30.99
N SER A 176 60.66 -11.87 29.83
CA SER A 176 61.76 -12.35 28.99
C SER A 176 62.99 -11.45 29.03
#